data_AF-A0A535B399-F1
#
_entry.id   AF-A0A535B399-F1
#
_cell.length_a   1.000
_cell.length_b   1.000
_cell.length_c   1.000
_cell.angle_alpha   90.00
_cell.angle_beta   90.00
_cell.angle_gamma   90.00
#
_symmetry.space_group_name_H-M   'P 1'
#
loop_
_entity.id
_entity.type
_entity.pdbx_description
1 polymer ?
#
loop_
_entity_poly.entity_id
_entity_poly.type
_entity_poly.pdbx_seq_one_letter_code
_entity_poly.pdbx_strand_id
1 'polypeptide(L)'
;MVPVYSDLRYELQEWPLEKFYAIDLFAFLESLPAEKMGRGDYLIVTNVRNEKQFWKREQIEPYKPVIVIGLDDEKNLFRLGVFYRANLEYSWKSGPQPPMMARPLGAFIHFLKEPPDELAPQPAQYGLTPESFRLAGKDPLASLRGLRKDIYEAMTYRNGCVYCHSFRGIDSRSHHVIASTGAPHGGFALPLSSYPAEVWKSFIFDQNKVANKIGASPNMVVPETRQALFDLVNESRQKQSPPGSKR
;
A
#
# COMPACT_ATOMS: atom_id res chain seq x y z
N MET A 1 -13.18 2.50 -14.51
CA MET A 1 -13.37 3.46 -13.40
C MET A 1 -12.02 3.56 -12.69
N VAL A 2 -11.40 4.75 -12.60
CA VAL A 2 -10.13 4.96 -11.86
C VAL A 2 -10.29 4.47 -10.41
N PRO A 3 -9.33 3.72 -9.83
CA PRO A 3 -9.43 3.19 -8.46
C PRO A 3 -9.76 4.23 -7.39
N VAL A 4 -9.41 5.51 -7.62
CA VAL A 4 -9.73 6.62 -6.72
C VAL A 4 -11.24 6.79 -6.46
N TYR A 5 -12.06 6.39 -7.43
CA TYR A 5 -13.50 6.57 -7.39
C TYR A 5 -14.21 5.64 -6.40
N SER A 6 -13.60 4.54 -5.95
CA SER A 6 -14.20 3.67 -4.92
C SER A 6 -13.98 4.21 -3.50
N ASP A 7 -12.87 4.91 -3.27
CA ASP A 7 -12.36 5.16 -1.92
C ASP A 7 -12.48 6.63 -1.48
N LEU A 8 -12.55 7.59 -2.42
CA LEU A 8 -12.71 9.03 -2.16
C LEU A 8 -14.02 9.58 -2.73
N ARG A 9 -15.04 8.72 -2.86
CA ARG A 9 -16.26 9.02 -3.63
C ARG A 9 -16.98 10.28 -3.14
N TYR A 10 -16.93 10.61 -1.84
CA TYR A 10 -17.61 11.78 -1.29
C TYR A 10 -16.86 13.07 -1.57
N GLU A 11 -15.54 13.04 -1.40
CA GLU A 11 -14.63 14.16 -1.62
C GLU A 11 -14.48 14.51 -3.10
N LEU A 12 -14.85 13.60 -4.01
CA LEU A 12 -14.82 13.82 -5.45
C LEU A 12 -16.20 14.17 -6.04
N GLN A 13 -17.27 14.27 -5.23
CA GLN A 13 -18.64 14.48 -5.74
C GLN A 13 -18.85 15.84 -6.42
N GLU A 14 -18.05 16.85 -6.04
CA GLU A 14 -18.16 18.19 -6.60
C GLU A 14 -17.59 18.27 -8.03
N TRP A 15 -16.83 17.26 -8.47
CA TRP A 15 -16.23 17.21 -9.80
C TRP A 15 -17.05 16.34 -10.77
N PRO A 16 -17.22 16.76 -12.04
CA PRO A 16 -17.86 15.95 -13.08
C PRO A 16 -17.07 14.69 -13.44
N LEU A 17 -15.75 14.69 -13.21
CA LEU A 17 -14.80 13.61 -13.45
C LEU A 17 -14.74 13.18 -14.93
N GLU A 18 -14.79 14.16 -15.83
CA GLU A 18 -14.83 13.93 -17.28
C GLU A 18 -13.43 13.85 -17.89
N LYS A 19 -12.46 14.59 -17.33
CA LYS A 19 -11.11 14.74 -17.89
C LYS A 19 -10.05 14.65 -16.80
N PHE A 20 -8.85 14.27 -17.21
CA PHE A 20 -7.68 14.30 -16.32
C PHE A 20 -6.45 14.79 -17.08
N TYR A 21 -5.51 15.36 -16.34
CA TYR A 21 -4.17 15.70 -16.83
C TYR A 21 -3.20 14.64 -16.34
N ALA A 22 -2.41 14.10 -17.26
CA ALA A 22 -1.44 13.08 -16.92
C ALA A 22 -0.13 13.22 -17.68
N ILE A 23 0.91 12.67 -17.09
CA ILE A 23 2.25 12.54 -17.66
C ILE A 23 2.47 11.06 -17.98
N ASP A 24 3.08 10.74 -19.11
CA ASP A 24 3.52 9.37 -19.39
C ASP A 24 4.50 8.91 -18.31
N LEU A 25 4.22 7.76 -17.67
CA LEU A 25 5.01 7.31 -16.53
C LEU A 25 6.47 7.09 -16.94
N PHE A 26 6.74 6.41 -18.05
CA PHE A 26 8.10 6.06 -18.41
C PHE A 26 8.91 7.23 -18.93
N ALA A 27 8.31 8.12 -19.71
CA ALA A 27 8.95 9.38 -20.08
C ALA A 27 9.29 10.23 -18.84
N PHE A 28 8.41 10.24 -17.82
CA PHE A 28 8.71 10.88 -16.55
C PHE A 28 9.90 10.21 -15.84
N LEU A 29 9.93 8.88 -15.73
CA LEU A 29 11.04 8.16 -15.10
C LEU A 29 12.38 8.42 -15.82
N GLU A 30 12.38 8.50 -17.15
CA GLU A 30 13.56 8.80 -17.97
C GLU A 30 14.06 10.24 -17.79
N SER A 31 13.17 11.17 -17.44
CA SER A 31 13.52 12.56 -17.17
C SER A 31 14.22 12.77 -15.81
N LEU A 32 14.15 11.80 -14.90
CA LEU A 32 14.67 11.93 -13.54
C LEU A 32 16.17 11.56 -13.46
N PRO A 33 16.96 12.22 -12.58
CA PRO A 33 18.38 11.92 -12.43
C PRO A 33 18.64 10.47 -12.00
N ALA A 34 19.55 9.79 -12.69
CA ALA A 34 19.86 8.38 -12.45
C ALA A 34 20.41 8.12 -11.03
N GLU A 35 21.14 9.07 -10.42
CA GLU A 35 21.63 8.91 -9.05
C GLU A 35 20.48 8.84 -8.03
N LYS A 36 19.38 9.53 -8.32
CA LYS A 36 18.17 9.51 -7.48
C LYS A 36 17.30 8.31 -7.82
N MET A 37 17.17 7.93 -9.08
CA MET A 37 16.27 6.85 -9.47
C MET A 37 16.80 5.46 -9.16
N GLY A 38 18.11 5.25 -9.18
CA GLY A 38 18.67 3.90 -9.22
C GLY A 38 18.57 3.30 -10.62
N ARG A 39 18.80 1.99 -10.75
CA ARG A 39 18.85 1.29 -12.04
C ARG A 39 18.19 -0.09 -11.94
N GLY A 40 17.54 -0.52 -13.02
CA GLY A 40 16.98 -1.86 -13.18
C GLY A 40 15.58 -1.89 -13.78
N ASP A 41 15.00 -3.09 -13.82
CA ASP A 41 13.73 -3.35 -14.51
C ASP A 41 12.51 -3.31 -13.60
N TYR A 42 12.74 -3.28 -12.28
CA TYR A 42 11.67 -3.23 -11.30
C TYR A 42 11.43 -1.80 -10.85
N LEU A 43 10.20 -1.33 -11.05
CA LEU A 43 9.71 -0.06 -10.53
C LEU A 43 9.18 -0.28 -9.11
N ILE A 44 9.70 0.51 -8.18
CA ILE A 44 9.21 0.65 -6.82
C ILE A 44 8.55 2.03 -6.72
N VAL A 45 7.26 2.05 -6.37
CA VAL A 45 6.51 3.29 -6.13
C VAL A 45 6.17 3.37 -4.66
N THR A 46 6.54 4.49 -4.02
CA THR A 46 6.33 4.76 -2.59
C THR A 46 5.55 6.05 -2.42
N ASN A 47 4.37 5.98 -1.82
CA ASN A 47 3.55 7.17 -1.59
C ASN A 47 3.96 7.95 -0.33
N VAL A 48 3.34 9.12 -0.09
CA VAL A 48 3.56 9.96 1.10
C VAL A 48 3.27 9.27 2.44
N ARG A 49 2.55 8.13 2.43
CA ARG A 49 2.28 7.27 3.59
C ARG A 49 3.25 6.10 3.69
N ASN A 50 4.31 6.08 2.86
CA ASN A 50 5.30 5.02 2.74
C ASN A 50 4.70 3.63 2.43
N GLU A 51 3.55 3.58 1.77
CA GLU A 51 3.01 2.37 1.15
C GLU A 51 3.71 2.14 -0.19
N LYS A 52 4.03 0.89 -0.50
CA LYS A 52 4.85 0.51 -1.65
C LYS A 52 4.10 -0.36 -2.64
N GLN A 53 4.38 -0.20 -3.91
CA GLN A 53 3.93 -1.11 -4.97
C GLN A 53 5.10 -1.40 -5.89
N PHE A 54 5.11 -2.62 -6.41
CA PHE A 54 6.23 -3.18 -7.12
C PHE A 54 5.74 -3.73 -8.46
N TRP A 55 6.38 -3.31 -9.54
CA TRP A 55 6.11 -3.81 -10.87
C TRP A 55 7.41 -4.09 -11.60
N LYS A 56 7.43 -5.11 -12.45
CA LYS A 56 8.42 -5.15 -13.52
C LYS A 56 7.92 -4.24 -14.65
N ARG A 57 8.74 -3.31 -15.14
CA ARG A 57 8.31 -2.27 -16.09
C ARG A 57 7.68 -2.85 -17.35
N GLU A 58 8.30 -3.88 -17.93
CA GLU A 58 7.78 -4.58 -19.11
C GLU A 58 6.38 -5.17 -18.92
N GLN A 59 5.99 -5.50 -17.67
CA GLN A 59 4.68 -6.09 -17.38
C GLN A 59 3.56 -5.06 -17.42
N ILE A 60 3.87 -3.80 -17.07
CA ILE A 60 2.88 -2.72 -17.02
C ILE A 60 2.84 -1.86 -18.28
N GLU A 61 3.92 -1.86 -19.07
CA GLU A 61 4.04 -1.10 -20.32
C GLU A 61 2.84 -1.25 -21.28
N PRO A 62 2.33 -2.47 -21.55
CA PRO A 62 1.22 -2.64 -22.49
C PRO A 62 -0.06 -1.89 -22.10
N TYR A 63 -0.22 -1.59 -20.80
CA TYR A 63 -1.38 -0.93 -20.21
C TYR A 63 -1.28 0.61 -20.22
N LYS A 64 -0.19 1.16 -20.77
CA LYS A 64 0.06 2.60 -20.92
C LYS A 64 -0.08 3.33 -19.58
N PRO A 65 0.83 3.08 -18.62
CA PRO A 65 0.75 3.69 -17.31
C PRO A 65 1.05 5.19 -17.40
N VAL A 66 0.23 6.00 -16.73
CA VAL A 66 0.37 7.45 -16.65
C VAL A 66 0.30 7.91 -15.19
N ILE A 67 0.93 9.04 -14.89
CA ILE A 67 0.83 9.73 -13.61
C ILE A 67 -0.23 10.81 -13.77
N VAL A 68 -1.38 10.65 -13.13
CA VAL A 68 -2.43 11.66 -13.08
C VAL A 68 -2.02 12.74 -12.08
N ILE A 69 -2.08 13.99 -12.53
CA ILE A 69 -1.65 15.19 -11.78
C ILE A 69 -2.76 16.24 -11.64
N GLY A 70 -3.90 16.05 -12.30
CA GLY A 70 -5.06 16.93 -12.21
C GLY A 70 -6.32 16.24 -12.73
N LEU A 71 -7.49 16.71 -12.28
CA LEU A 71 -8.81 16.22 -12.64
C LEU A 71 -9.69 17.44 -12.98
N ASP A 72 -10.35 17.40 -14.14
CA ASP A 72 -11.18 18.47 -14.68
C ASP A 72 -10.53 19.87 -14.67
N ASP A 73 -10.92 20.74 -13.73
CA ASP A 73 -10.39 22.08 -13.51
C ASP A 73 -9.40 22.15 -12.32
N GLU A 74 -9.34 21.13 -11.46
CA GLU A 74 -8.41 21.05 -10.33
C GLU A 74 -7.04 20.50 -10.76
N LYS A 75 -6.00 21.31 -10.55
CA LYS A 75 -4.61 21.02 -10.91
C LYS A 75 -3.73 20.67 -9.71
N ASN A 76 -4.26 20.79 -8.49
CA ASN A 76 -3.59 20.48 -7.25
C ASN A 76 -4.39 19.41 -6.47
N LEU A 77 -4.19 18.16 -6.87
CA LEU A 77 -4.88 17.01 -6.27
C LEU A 77 -4.58 16.79 -4.78
N PHE A 78 -3.54 17.40 -4.21
CA PHE A 78 -3.27 17.33 -2.77
C PHE A 78 -4.30 18.09 -1.93
N ARG A 79 -5.11 18.96 -2.54
CA ARG A 79 -6.26 19.63 -1.89
C ARG A 79 -7.39 18.65 -1.58
N LEU A 80 -7.40 17.51 -2.26
CA LEU A 80 -8.42 16.47 -2.13
C LEU A 80 -7.90 15.38 -1.20
N GLY A 81 -8.74 14.89 -0.30
CA GLY A 81 -8.37 13.80 0.59
C GLY A 81 -9.40 13.49 1.66
N VAL A 82 -9.41 12.24 2.11
CA VAL A 82 -10.26 11.77 3.21
C VAL A 82 -9.61 12.12 4.54
N PHE A 83 -10.37 12.76 5.43
CA PHE A 83 -9.99 12.94 6.83
C PHE A 83 -10.61 11.82 7.68
N TYR A 84 -9.81 11.23 8.55
CA TYR A 84 -10.25 10.13 9.41
C TYR A 84 -9.54 10.16 10.76
N ARG A 85 -10.10 9.44 11.72
CA ARG A 85 -9.48 9.20 13.01
C ARG A 85 -9.70 7.74 13.40
N ALA A 86 -8.60 7.01 13.54
CA ALA A 86 -8.65 5.65 14.06
C ALA A 86 -8.93 5.67 15.57
N ASN A 87 -9.46 4.57 16.08
CA ASN A 87 -9.65 4.35 17.51
C ASN A 87 -8.34 3.91 18.19
N LEU A 88 -7.46 3.22 17.45
CA LEU A 88 -6.18 2.70 17.93
C LEU A 88 -5.08 2.84 16.87
N GLU A 89 -3.83 2.96 17.30
CA GLU A 89 -2.67 2.85 16.41
C GLU A 89 -2.39 1.40 15.98
N TYR A 90 -1.73 1.19 14.83
CA TYR A 90 -1.27 -0.13 14.40
C TYR A 90 -0.19 -0.76 15.30
N SER A 91 0.33 -0.02 16.28
CA SER A 91 1.26 -0.54 17.29
C SER A 91 0.58 -1.50 18.28
N TRP A 92 -0.76 -1.51 18.36
CA TRP A 92 -1.55 -2.30 19.32
C TRP A 92 -1.22 -2.06 20.80
N LYS A 93 -0.53 -0.95 21.10
CA LYS A 93 -0.26 -0.51 22.47
C LYS A 93 -1.36 0.42 22.93
N SER A 94 -1.72 0.34 24.22
CA SER A 94 -2.62 1.31 24.83
C SER A 94 -2.01 2.71 24.78
N GLY A 95 -2.82 3.70 24.45
CA GLY A 95 -2.39 5.09 24.31
C GLY A 95 -3.59 6.04 24.18
N PRO A 96 -3.34 7.35 24.10
CA PRO A 96 -4.39 8.30 23.77
C PRO A 96 -4.96 8.01 22.37
N GLN A 97 -6.15 8.52 22.09
CA GLN A 97 -6.73 8.43 20.76
C GLN A 97 -5.79 9.09 19.73
N PRO A 98 -5.57 8.46 18.56
CA PRO A 98 -4.82 9.09 17.47
C PRO A 98 -5.39 10.47 17.08
N PRO A 99 -4.54 11.39 16.58
CA PRO A 99 -4.99 12.68 16.07
C PRO A 99 -5.84 12.50 14.81
N MET A 100 -6.41 13.59 14.31
CA MET A 100 -7.00 13.59 12.97
C MET A 100 -5.91 13.33 11.91
N MET A 101 -6.16 12.36 11.05
CA MET A 101 -5.26 11.94 9.99
C MET A 101 -5.89 12.23 8.62
N ALA A 102 -5.06 12.28 7.58
CA ALA A 102 -5.50 12.46 6.21
C ALA A 102 -5.03 11.31 5.30
N ARG A 103 -5.80 11.04 4.25
CA ARG A 103 -5.38 10.29 3.06
C ARG A 103 -5.47 11.25 1.89
N PRO A 104 -4.40 12.02 1.61
CA PRO A 104 -4.41 12.92 0.47
C PRO A 104 -4.48 12.13 -0.83
N LEU A 105 -5.18 12.67 -1.82
CA LEU A 105 -5.19 12.12 -3.18
C LEU A 105 -3.87 12.40 -3.89
N GLY A 106 -3.48 13.67 -4.04
CA GLY A 106 -2.24 14.03 -4.76
C GLY A 106 -2.11 13.35 -6.12
N ALA A 107 -0.88 13.23 -6.64
CA ALA A 107 -0.65 12.50 -7.89
C ALA A 107 -0.80 10.99 -7.67
N PHE A 108 -1.22 10.26 -8.70
CA PHE A 108 -1.41 8.81 -8.64
C PHE A 108 -1.21 8.12 -9.99
N ILE A 109 -0.98 6.81 -9.97
CA ILE A 109 -0.81 6.02 -11.20
C ILE A 109 -2.18 5.56 -11.71
N HIS A 110 -2.41 5.76 -13.01
CA HIS A 110 -3.55 5.23 -13.73
C HIS A 110 -3.07 4.50 -14.99
N PHE A 111 -3.74 3.42 -15.38
CA PHE A 111 -3.46 2.71 -16.62
C PHE A 111 -4.55 3.02 -17.63
N LEU A 112 -4.18 3.49 -18.83
CA LEU A 112 -5.13 3.84 -19.87
C LEU A 112 -5.80 2.62 -20.53
N LYS A 113 -5.26 1.42 -20.29
CA LYS A 113 -5.92 0.16 -20.60
C LYS A 113 -6.03 -0.68 -19.34
N GLU A 114 -7.08 -1.47 -19.28
CA GLU A 114 -7.36 -2.34 -18.13
C GLU A 114 -6.25 -3.41 -17.96
N PRO A 115 -5.53 -3.42 -16.83
CA PRO A 115 -4.63 -4.51 -16.47
C PRO A 115 -5.39 -5.69 -15.87
N PRO A 116 -4.78 -6.88 -15.81
CA PRO A 116 -5.25 -7.93 -14.92
C PRO A 116 -5.07 -7.49 -13.46
N ASP A 117 -5.89 -8.02 -12.56
CA ASP A 117 -5.97 -7.61 -11.14
C ASP A 117 -4.61 -7.61 -10.43
N GLU A 118 -3.70 -8.53 -10.79
CA GLU A 118 -2.38 -8.65 -10.18
C GLU A 118 -1.49 -7.43 -10.40
N LEU A 119 -1.73 -6.70 -11.50
CA LEU A 119 -0.94 -5.55 -11.92
C LEU A 119 -1.65 -4.22 -11.66
N ALA A 120 -2.93 -4.24 -11.32
CA ALA A 120 -3.71 -3.05 -11.07
C ALA A 120 -3.08 -2.17 -9.97
N PRO A 121 -3.02 -0.83 -10.17
CA PRO A 121 -2.66 0.10 -9.11
C PRO A 121 -3.55 -0.10 -7.88
N GLN A 122 -2.93 -0.14 -6.70
CA GLN A 122 -3.68 -0.36 -5.47
C GLN A 122 -4.52 0.88 -5.11
N PRO A 123 -5.76 0.72 -4.61
CA PRO A 123 -6.69 1.83 -4.35
C PRO A 123 -6.24 2.87 -3.31
N ALA A 124 -5.11 2.67 -2.63
CA ALA A 124 -4.58 3.60 -1.63
C ALA A 124 -3.24 4.26 -2.05
N GLN A 125 -2.71 3.93 -3.23
CA GLN A 125 -1.43 4.45 -3.74
C GLN A 125 -1.54 5.85 -4.35
N TYR A 126 -1.84 6.79 -3.46
CA TYR A 126 -2.10 8.20 -3.74
C TYR A 126 -1.10 9.10 -3.02
N GLY A 127 -0.90 10.30 -3.52
CA GLY A 127 0.04 11.28 -2.97
C GLY A 127 1.46 10.95 -3.40
N LEU A 128 1.66 10.75 -4.71
CA LEU A 128 2.99 10.57 -5.29
C LEU A 128 3.70 11.92 -5.46
N THR A 129 5.01 11.93 -5.24
CA THR A 129 5.92 13.05 -5.50
C THR A 129 7.03 12.59 -6.45
N PRO A 130 7.87 13.50 -6.98
CA PRO A 130 9.03 13.09 -7.79
C PRO A 130 9.96 12.09 -7.07
N GLU A 131 10.03 12.11 -5.74
CA GLU A 131 10.82 11.21 -4.92
C GLU A 131 10.18 9.82 -4.72
N SER A 132 8.92 9.63 -5.13
CA SER A 132 8.17 8.39 -4.96
C SER A 132 8.70 7.22 -5.77
N PHE A 133 9.49 7.47 -6.81
CA PHE A 133 9.86 6.46 -7.79
C PHE A 133 11.31 6.02 -7.59
N ARG A 134 11.54 4.70 -7.61
CA ARG A 134 12.87 4.08 -7.58
C ARG A 134 12.91 2.88 -8.52
N LEU A 135 14.07 2.62 -9.11
CA LEU A 135 14.36 1.45 -9.91
C LEU A 135 15.26 0.49 -9.14
N ALA A 136 14.94 -0.79 -9.22
CA ALA A 136 15.70 -1.88 -8.63
C ALA A 136 16.10 -2.92 -9.68
N GLY A 137 17.34 -3.39 -9.61
CA GLY A 137 17.88 -4.43 -10.50
C GLY A 137 17.48 -5.85 -10.12
N LYS A 138 16.83 -6.05 -8.97
CA LYS A 138 16.37 -7.36 -8.49
C LYS A 138 14.88 -7.28 -8.17
N ASP A 139 14.19 -8.40 -8.35
CA ASP A 139 12.77 -8.54 -8.01
C ASP A 139 12.55 -8.26 -6.52
N PRO A 140 11.87 -7.17 -6.14
CA PRO A 140 11.57 -6.88 -4.74
C PRO A 140 10.72 -7.98 -4.09
N LEU A 141 9.92 -8.71 -4.88
CA LEU A 141 9.01 -9.77 -4.42
C LEU A 141 9.61 -11.18 -4.54
N ALA A 142 10.92 -11.32 -4.80
CA ALA A 142 11.58 -12.61 -5.01
C ALA A 142 11.28 -13.64 -3.90
N SER A 143 11.21 -13.20 -2.64
CA SER A 143 10.96 -14.07 -1.48
C SER A 143 9.54 -14.65 -1.41
N LEU A 144 8.62 -14.16 -2.25
CA LEU A 144 7.24 -14.65 -2.34
C LEU A 144 7.00 -15.58 -3.52
N ARG A 145 7.91 -15.65 -4.52
CA ARG A 145 7.68 -16.37 -5.78
C ARG A 145 7.45 -17.88 -5.61
N GLY A 146 7.97 -18.47 -4.54
CA GLY A 146 7.77 -19.89 -4.20
C GLY A 146 6.53 -20.19 -3.35
N LEU A 147 5.72 -19.18 -3.01
CA LEU A 147 4.49 -19.39 -2.25
C LEU A 147 3.41 -20.01 -3.14
N ARG A 148 2.45 -20.71 -2.52
CA ARG A 148 1.23 -21.11 -3.21
C ARG A 148 0.54 -19.87 -3.78
N LYS A 149 -0.12 -20.03 -4.93
CA LYS A 149 -0.80 -18.95 -5.65
C LYS A 149 -1.70 -18.13 -4.71
N ASP A 150 -2.64 -18.78 -4.02
CA ASP A 150 -3.57 -18.11 -3.12
C ASP A 150 -2.91 -17.25 -2.02
N ILE A 151 -1.81 -17.73 -1.45
CA ILE A 151 -1.02 -16.99 -0.46
C ILE A 151 -0.29 -15.83 -1.13
N TYR A 152 0.32 -16.04 -2.30
CA TYR A 152 1.00 -14.98 -3.05
C TYR A 152 0.02 -13.84 -3.37
N GLU A 153 -1.19 -14.16 -3.83
CA GLU A 153 -2.25 -13.19 -4.15
C GLU A 153 -2.67 -12.41 -2.90
N ALA A 154 -2.88 -13.08 -1.76
CA ALA A 154 -3.21 -12.42 -0.49
C ALA A 154 -2.08 -11.49 -0.02
N MET A 155 -0.82 -11.94 -0.09
CA MET A 155 0.33 -11.11 0.27
C MET A 155 0.50 -9.88 -0.64
N THR A 156 0.06 -9.99 -1.91
CA THR A 156 0.21 -8.96 -2.96
C THR A 156 -1.10 -8.24 -3.25
N TYR A 157 -1.81 -8.50 -4.35
CA TYR A 157 -2.84 -7.58 -4.83
C TYR A 157 -4.24 -7.78 -4.22
N ARG A 158 -4.57 -8.94 -3.64
CA ARG A 158 -5.89 -9.15 -3.03
C ARG A 158 -6.04 -8.47 -1.67
N ASN A 159 -5.00 -8.52 -0.83
CA ASN A 159 -5.01 -7.90 0.50
C ASN A 159 -3.87 -6.91 0.73
N GLY A 160 -2.85 -6.84 -0.14
CA GLY A 160 -1.85 -5.77 -0.07
C GLY A 160 -0.85 -5.91 1.07
N CYS A 161 -0.72 -7.06 1.74
CA CYS A 161 0.00 -7.12 3.02
C CYS A 161 1.44 -6.59 2.91
N VAL A 162 2.18 -6.95 1.86
CA VAL A 162 3.59 -6.52 1.69
C VAL A 162 3.75 -5.10 1.16
N TYR A 163 2.66 -4.46 0.76
CA TYR A 163 2.65 -3.06 0.32
C TYR A 163 2.67 -2.10 1.51
N CYS A 164 2.13 -2.53 2.65
CA CYS A 164 2.15 -1.76 3.90
C CYS A 164 3.19 -2.29 4.89
N HIS A 165 3.31 -3.62 5.00
CA HIS A 165 4.11 -4.29 6.03
C HIS A 165 5.36 -4.93 5.45
N SER A 166 6.44 -4.92 6.23
CA SER A 166 7.63 -5.67 5.87
C SER A 166 7.43 -7.17 6.08
N PHE A 167 8.01 -7.97 5.18
CA PHE A 167 7.97 -9.42 5.25
C PHE A 167 9.10 -10.05 4.43
N ARG A 168 9.87 -10.96 5.03
CA ARG A 168 10.94 -11.73 4.37
C ARG A 168 11.84 -10.89 3.43
N GLY A 169 12.34 -9.76 3.93
CA GLY A 169 13.25 -8.87 3.21
C GLY A 169 12.57 -7.83 2.31
N ILE A 170 11.25 -7.88 2.14
CA ILE A 170 10.48 -6.78 1.54
C ILE A 170 10.37 -5.67 2.58
N ASP A 171 10.92 -4.50 2.28
CA ASP A 171 11.02 -3.38 3.22
C ASP A 171 9.88 -2.38 3.02
N SER A 172 8.68 -2.70 3.51
CA SER A 172 7.56 -1.75 3.57
C SER A 172 7.28 -1.36 5.01
N ARG A 173 6.97 -0.08 5.25
CA ARG A 173 6.69 0.46 6.58
C ARG A 173 5.76 1.64 6.49
N SER A 174 4.51 1.37 6.14
CA SER A 174 3.52 2.43 5.99
C SER A 174 3.22 3.14 7.31
N HIS A 175 2.71 4.35 7.20
CA HIS A 175 2.30 5.20 8.31
C HIS A 175 1.10 6.06 7.93
N HIS A 176 0.50 6.70 8.92
CA HIS A 176 -0.51 7.71 8.69
C HIS A 176 0.12 9.10 8.57
N VAL A 177 -0.57 10.07 7.97
CA VAL A 177 -0.15 11.47 7.97
C VAL A 177 -1.11 12.31 8.80
N ILE A 178 -0.57 13.22 9.62
CA ILE A 178 -1.36 14.14 10.44
C ILE A 178 -2.06 15.14 9.52
N ALA A 179 -3.37 15.32 9.68
CA ALA A 179 -4.17 16.16 8.78
C ALA A 179 -3.71 17.62 8.72
N SER A 180 -3.28 18.19 9.86
CA SER A 180 -2.92 19.60 9.96
C SER A 180 -1.52 19.95 9.43
N THR A 181 -0.61 18.97 9.36
CA THR A 181 0.80 19.22 9.02
C THR A 181 1.31 18.38 7.85
N GLY A 182 0.58 17.33 7.46
CA GLY A 182 1.07 16.32 6.51
C GLY A 182 2.22 15.46 7.05
N ALA A 183 2.65 15.67 8.30
CA ALA A 183 3.78 14.95 8.86
C ALA A 183 3.44 13.48 9.13
N PRO A 184 4.40 12.55 9.00
CA PRO A 184 4.23 11.18 9.44
C PRO A 184 3.76 11.09 10.90
N HIS A 185 2.75 10.29 11.14
CA HIS A 185 2.23 9.96 12.47
C HIS A 185 2.62 8.53 12.87
N GLY A 186 2.76 8.30 14.17
CA GLY A 186 3.12 7.02 14.77
C GLY A 186 2.15 5.88 14.45
N GLY A 187 2.41 4.70 15.03
CA GLY A 187 1.70 3.48 14.66
C GLY A 187 2.11 2.94 13.29
N PHE A 188 3.40 2.96 12.96
CA PHE A 188 3.93 2.36 11.73
C PHE A 188 3.46 0.91 11.57
N ALA A 189 3.17 0.51 10.35
CA ALA A 189 2.97 -0.89 10.00
C ALA A 189 4.16 -1.72 10.50
N LEU A 190 3.88 -2.69 11.38
CA LEU A 190 4.90 -3.59 11.90
C LEU A 190 5.24 -4.63 10.83
N PRO A 191 6.45 -5.21 10.85
CA PRO A 191 6.70 -6.43 10.11
C PRO A 191 5.62 -7.47 10.46
N LEU A 192 5.11 -8.20 9.48
CA LEU A 192 3.98 -9.13 9.71
C LEU A 192 4.29 -10.14 10.82
N SER A 193 5.53 -10.64 10.86
CA SER A 193 6.00 -11.58 11.88
C SER A 193 6.13 -10.97 13.28
N SER A 194 6.18 -9.64 13.41
CA SER A 194 6.31 -8.92 14.68
C SER A 194 4.97 -8.66 15.37
N TYR A 195 3.82 -8.85 14.69
CA TYR A 195 2.54 -8.82 15.38
C TYR A 195 2.46 -9.96 16.40
N PRO A 196 1.92 -9.71 17.61
CA PRO A 196 1.61 -10.77 18.56
C PRO A 196 0.74 -11.86 17.93
N ALA A 197 0.94 -13.11 18.31
CA ALA A 197 0.32 -14.26 17.64
C ALA A 197 -1.22 -14.22 17.76
N GLU A 198 -1.73 -13.79 18.91
CA GLU A 198 -3.15 -13.59 19.19
C GLU A 198 -3.75 -12.44 18.38
N VAL A 199 -3.01 -11.34 18.20
CA VAL A 199 -3.43 -10.22 17.35
C VAL A 199 -3.51 -10.67 15.90
N TRP A 200 -2.50 -11.39 15.42
CA TRP A 200 -2.48 -11.95 14.07
C TRP A 200 -3.61 -12.97 13.85
N LYS A 201 -3.86 -13.85 14.83
CA LYS A 201 -4.97 -14.81 14.79
C LYS A 201 -6.30 -14.09 14.66
N SER A 202 -6.58 -13.12 15.53
CA SER A 202 -7.83 -12.34 15.44
C SER A 202 -7.92 -11.53 14.15
N PHE A 203 -6.80 -11.00 13.65
CA PHE A 203 -6.79 -10.33 12.34
C PHE A 203 -7.21 -11.28 11.22
N ILE A 204 -6.76 -12.54 11.22
CA ILE A 204 -7.10 -13.48 10.14
C ILE A 204 -8.53 -14.05 10.29
N PHE A 205 -8.96 -14.36 11.52
CA PHE A 205 -10.19 -15.12 11.75
C PHE A 205 -11.37 -14.28 12.26
N ASP A 206 -11.12 -13.13 12.91
CA ASP A 206 -12.13 -12.23 13.50
C ASP A 206 -12.13 -10.83 12.84
N GLN A 207 -11.94 -10.79 11.51
CA GLN A 207 -11.62 -9.58 10.72
C GLN A 207 -12.52 -8.38 11.00
N ASN A 208 -13.85 -8.55 11.01
CA ASN A 208 -14.79 -7.47 11.29
C ASN A 208 -14.63 -6.90 12.71
N LYS A 209 -14.41 -7.77 13.70
CA LYS A 209 -14.24 -7.36 15.09
C LYS A 209 -12.95 -6.56 15.27
N VAL A 210 -11.87 -7.00 14.63
CA VAL A 210 -10.58 -6.30 14.63
C VAL A 210 -10.70 -4.93 13.94
N ALA A 211 -11.33 -4.89 12.77
CA ALA A 211 -11.54 -3.65 12.01
C ALA A 211 -12.35 -2.63 12.81
N ASN A 212 -13.46 -3.05 13.42
CA ASN A 212 -14.28 -2.20 14.29
C ASN A 212 -13.51 -1.69 15.51
N LYS A 213 -12.69 -2.55 16.14
CA LYS A 213 -11.86 -2.17 17.30
C LYS A 213 -10.86 -1.07 16.94
N ILE A 214 -10.26 -1.12 15.76
CA ILE A 214 -9.31 -0.12 15.28
C ILE A 214 -10.02 1.11 14.70
N GLY A 215 -11.27 1.00 14.26
CA GLY A 215 -11.97 2.06 13.52
C GLY A 215 -11.56 2.09 12.05
N ALA A 216 -11.45 0.91 11.43
CA ALA A 216 -11.09 0.73 10.02
C ALA A 216 -12.09 -0.19 9.30
N SER A 217 -12.02 -0.21 7.97
CA SER A 217 -12.72 -1.22 7.16
C SER A 217 -11.95 -2.56 7.19
N PRO A 218 -12.66 -3.70 7.19
CA PRO A 218 -12.01 -5.00 7.21
C PRO A 218 -11.31 -5.31 5.89
N ASN A 219 -10.06 -5.77 5.97
CA ASN A 219 -9.31 -6.26 4.80
C ASN A 219 -9.57 -7.76 4.63
N MET A 220 -10.67 -8.10 3.97
CA MET A 220 -11.23 -9.46 3.96
C MET A 220 -10.33 -10.48 3.24
N VAL A 221 -9.74 -11.40 4.01
CA VAL A 221 -9.06 -12.60 3.50
C VAL A 221 -10.10 -13.68 3.23
N VAL A 222 -10.07 -14.25 2.02
CA VAL A 222 -10.96 -15.34 1.60
C VAL A 222 -10.83 -16.56 2.53
N PRO A 223 -11.94 -17.21 2.92
CA PRO A 223 -11.93 -18.27 3.95
C PRO A 223 -10.88 -19.37 3.72
N GLU A 224 -10.69 -19.79 2.48
CA GLU A 224 -9.83 -20.90 2.07
C GLU A 224 -8.34 -20.59 2.25
N THR A 225 -7.97 -19.30 2.24
CA THR A 225 -6.57 -18.84 2.36
C THR A 225 -6.19 -18.50 3.81
N ARG A 226 -7.18 -18.26 4.69
CA ARG A 226 -6.96 -17.79 6.07
C ARG A 226 -5.95 -18.64 6.84
N GLN A 227 -6.17 -19.96 6.89
CA GLN A 227 -5.30 -20.86 7.65
C GLN A 227 -3.87 -20.85 7.11
N ALA A 228 -3.71 -20.95 5.79
CA ALA A 228 -2.40 -20.99 5.16
C ALA A 228 -1.62 -19.67 5.32
N LEU A 229 -2.32 -18.53 5.24
CA LEU A 229 -1.72 -17.22 5.51
C LEU A 229 -1.34 -17.05 6.99
N PHE A 230 -2.19 -17.55 7.91
CA PHE A 230 -1.90 -17.56 9.34
C PHE A 230 -0.60 -18.33 9.64
N ASP A 231 -0.48 -19.54 9.08
CA ASP A 231 0.66 -20.44 9.28
C ASP A 231 1.95 -19.85 8.67
N LEU A 232 1.88 -19.26 7.47
CA LEU A 232 3.03 -18.62 6.82
C LEU A 232 3.71 -17.58 7.72
N VAL A 233 2.92 -16.70 8.33
CA VAL A 233 3.45 -15.62 9.18
C VAL A 233 4.00 -16.18 10.50
N ASN A 234 3.34 -17.20 11.07
CA ASN A 234 3.82 -17.88 12.28
C ASN A 234 5.15 -18.61 12.05
N GLU A 235 5.29 -19.36 10.94
CA GLU A 235 6.55 -20.00 10.56
C GLU A 235 7.67 -18.96 10.38
N SER A 236 7.35 -17.83 9.76
CA SER A 236 8.32 -16.75 9.55
C SER A 236 8.75 -16.11 10.86
N ARG A 237 7.84 -16.01 11.85
CA ARG A 237 8.16 -15.58 13.22
C ARG A 237 9.12 -16.55 13.89
N GLN A 238 8.86 -17.86 13.82
CA GLN A 238 9.72 -18.89 14.44
C GLN A 238 11.13 -18.89 13.86
N LYS A 239 11.28 -18.64 12.55
CA LYS A 239 12.59 -18.53 11.88
C LYS A 239 13.36 -17.26 12.27
N GLN A 240 12.69 -16.23 12.78
CA GLN A 240 13.31 -14.98 13.26
C GLN A 240 13.67 -15.03 14.75
N SER A 241 13.00 -15.87 15.53
CA SER A 241 13.37 -16.13 16.92
C SER A 241 14.63 -17.01 16.97
N PRO A 242 15.71 -16.62 17.67
CA PRO A 242 16.86 -17.50 17.86
C PRO A 242 16.42 -18.82 18.51
N PRO A 243 17.05 -19.97 18.19
CA PRO A 243 16.79 -21.22 18.89
C PRO A 243 17.21 -21.04 20.35
N GLY A 244 16.25 -20.75 21.24
CA GLY A 244 16.51 -20.57 22.67
C GLY A 244 15.60 -19.62 23.43
N SER A 245 14.82 -18.74 22.79
CA SER A 245 13.90 -17.86 23.55
C SER A 245 12.56 -18.54 23.82
N LYS A 246 12.53 -19.53 24.71
CA LYS A 246 11.32 -19.84 25.47
C LYS A 246 11.24 -18.85 26.63
N ARG A 247 10.18 -18.04 26.66
CA ARG A 247 9.66 -17.52 27.94
C ARG A 247 8.75 -18.56 28.53
#